data_AF-A0A3S0BFQ0-F1
#
_entry.id   AF-A0A3S0BFQ0-F1
#
_cell.length_a   1.000
_cell.length_b   1.000
_cell.length_c   1.000
_cell.angle_alpha   90.00
_cell.angle_beta   90.00
_cell.angle_gamma   90.00
#
_symmetry.space_group_name_H-M   'P 1'
#
loop_
_entity.id
_entity.type
_entity.pdbx_description
1 polymer ?
#
loop_
_entity_poly.entity_id
_entity_poly.type
_entity_poly.pdbx_seq_one_letter_code
_entity_poly.pdbx_strand_id
1 'polypeptide(L)'
;MRKRLIAGLLSAALLAGCGSPPQPPPPTVTVWVTPTPTPEPPPPESPEEQGTVREAVDRVIDRYGGEAEVAFFDGEQARTAGLVQDAPAWSTVKIPIAVAALRRDPSLVGAVQTAVRVSDNQAAQQLWLSLGTPEEAGRATEAILAEAGVATAVQAAVTRPEFSSFGQTRWTPQDQVVFAARLPCLADAEPVLAAMGQIAAGQDYGLGIIPGAHYKGGWGPDPDGRYVVRQFGLVPTDGGQGVSPVALIVRPASGQYADGQAMLTALAQQLPDLPAVDCRA
;
A
#
# COMPACT_ATOMS: atom_id res chain seq x y z
N MET A 1 -21.32 -76.23 6.97
CA MET A 1 -20.46 -77.43 6.81
C MET A 1 -19.24 -77.01 6.00
N ARG A 2 -18.05 -77.03 6.64
CA ARG A 2 -16.95 -78.00 6.42
C ARG A 2 -16.15 -77.64 5.15
N LYS A 3 -14.89 -77.18 5.29
CA LYS A 3 -13.67 -78.00 5.52
C LYS A 3 -13.53 -79.04 4.40
N ARG A 4 -12.39 -79.32 3.78
CA ARG A 4 -10.97 -78.94 3.85
C ARG A 4 -10.30 -79.91 2.85
N LEU A 5 -9.20 -79.48 2.23
CA LEU A 5 -7.95 -80.24 1.97
C LEU A 5 -7.97 -81.57 1.19
N ILE A 6 -6.95 -81.75 0.35
CA ILE A 6 -5.95 -82.86 0.27
C ILE A 6 -5.08 -82.51 -0.96
N ALA A 7 -3.82 -82.09 -0.86
CA ALA A 7 -2.59 -82.74 -0.39
C ALA A 7 -2.00 -83.79 -1.37
N GLY A 8 -0.71 -83.62 -1.72
CA GLY A 8 0.11 -84.58 -2.47
C GLY A 8 1.34 -83.93 -3.13
N LEU A 9 2.40 -83.61 -2.38
CA LEU A 9 3.75 -84.25 -2.41
C LEU A 9 4.50 -84.11 -3.75
N LEU A 10 5.48 -83.19 -3.84
CA LEU A 10 6.93 -83.33 -3.53
C LEU A 10 7.72 -84.15 -4.56
N SER A 11 8.63 -83.47 -5.28
CA SER A 11 9.94 -84.01 -5.67
C SER A 11 10.92 -82.86 -5.91
N ALA A 12 12.08 -82.99 -5.25
CA ALA A 12 13.15 -82.03 -5.16
C ALA A 12 14.16 -82.19 -6.32
N ALA A 13 14.84 -81.11 -6.67
CA ALA A 13 16.17 -81.17 -7.23
C ALA A 13 16.96 -79.91 -6.82
N LEU A 14 17.97 -80.15 -5.97
CA LEU A 14 18.99 -79.19 -5.57
C LEU A 14 19.97 -78.99 -6.73
N LEU A 15 20.22 -77.74 -7.11
CA LEU A 15 21.44 -77.35 -7.82
C LEU A 15 22.09 -76.20 -7.06
N ALA A 16 23.31 -76.46 -6.59
CA ALA A 16 24.16 -75.55 -5.85
C ALA A 16 25.23 -74.93 -6.75
N GLY A 17 25.62 -73.69 -6.44
CA GLY A 17 26.85 -73.01 -6.90
C GLY A 17 26.71 -72.27 -8.23
N CYS A 18 27.22 -71.05 -8.43
CA CYS A 18 28.34 -70.37 -7.78
C CYS A 18 28.03 -68.87 -7.59
N GLY A 19 28.38 -68.31 -6.43
CA GLY A 19 28.32 -66.87 -6.18
C GLY A 19 29.60 -66.17 -6.69
N SER A 20 29.44 -65.10 -7.46
CA SER A 20 30.51 -64.15 -7.77
C SER A 20 30.58 -63.09 -6.66
N PRO A 21 31.77 -62.66 -6.21
CA PRO A 21 31.90 -61.60 -5.22
C PRO A 21 31.42 -60.25 -5.79
N PRO A 22 30.80 -59.38 -4.96
CA PRO A 22 30.29 -58.09 -5.42
C PRO A 22 31.42 -57.14 -5.84
N GLN A 23 31.27 -56.53 -7.01
CA GLN A 23 32.19 -55.53 -7.57
C GLN A 23 32.05 -54.19 -6.81
N PRO A 24 33.15 -53.52 -6.42
CA PRO A 24 33.07 -52.21 -5.78
C PRO A 24 32.58 -51.14 -6.76
N PRO A 25 31.83 -50.13 -6.29
CA PRO A 25 31.27 -49.08 -7.15
C PRO A 25 32.38 -48.19 -7.73
N PRO A 26 32.17 -47.61 -8.93
CA PRO A 26 33.12 -46.70 -9.54
C PRO A 26 33.28 -45.40 -8.73
N PRO A 27 34.46 -44.75 -8.79
CA PRO A 27 34.71 -43.51 -8.07
C PRO A 27 33.83 -42.38 -8.60
N THR A 28 33.18 -41.67 -7.69
CA THR A 28 32.39 -40.46 -7.99
C THR A 28 33.35 -39.29 -8.20
N VAL A 29 33.29 -38.64 -9.36
CA VAL A 29 34.02 -37.39 -9.65
C VAL A 29 33.12 -36.22 -9.28
N THR A 30 33.48 -35.50 -8.21
CA THR A 30 32.78 -34.28 -7.80
C THR A 30 33.29 -33.10 -8.60
N VAL A 31 32.45 -32.56 -9.48
CA VAL A 31 32.70 -31.29 -10.19
C VAL A 31 32.18 -30.16 -9.31
N TRP A 32 33.09 -29.29 -8.85
CA TRP A 32 32.71 -28.06 -8.16
C TRP A 32 32.31 -27.01 -9.18
N VAL A 33 31.01 -26.76 -9.31
CA VAL A 33 30.49 -25.58 -9.99
C VAL A 33 30.49 -24.46 -8.98
N THR A 34 31.32 -23.43 -9.17
CA THR A 34 31.24 -22.20 -8.38
C THR A 34 29.97 -21.45 -8.79
N PRO A 35 28.96 -21.28 -7.93
CA PRO A 35 27.80 -20.47 -8.26
C PRO A 35 28.25 -19.00 -8.39
N THR A 36 27.85 -18.35 -9.49
CA THR A 36 27.88 -16.88 -9.61
C THR A 36 27.04 -16.29 -8.48
N PRO A 37 27.53 -15.31 -7.69
CA PRO A 37 26.72 -14.70 -6.65
C PRO A 37 25.48 -14.05 -7.28
N THR A 38 24.32 -14.53 -6.86
CA THR A 38 23.03 -13.85 -7.06
C THR A 38 23.09 -12.54 -6.27
N PRO A 39 22.67 -11.39 -6.81
CA PRO A 39 22.57 -10.17 -6.02
C PRO A 39 21.69 -10.47 -4.79
N GLU A 40 22.28 -10.27 -3.61
CA GLU A 40 21.62 -10.44 -2.34
C GLU A 40 20.47 -9.43 -2.24
N PRO A 41 19.24 -9.84 -1.87
CA PRO A 41 18.18 -8.89 -1.60
C PRO A 41 18.64 -7.95 -0.48
N PRO A 42 18.29 -6.65 -0.52
CA PRO A 42 18.65 -5.74 0.55
C PRO A 42 18.16 -6.31 1.89
N PRO A 43 18.93 -6.15 2.98
CA PRO A 43 18.54 -6.64 4.29
C PRO A 43 17.20 -6.01 4.69
N PRO A 44 16.36 -6.72 5.47
CA PRO A 44 15.16 -6.12 6.06
C PRO A 44 15.59 -4.91 6.88
N GLU A 45 14.98 -3.80 6.52
CA GLU A 45 15.27 -2.46 6.98
C GLU A 45 14.82 -2.32 8.47
N SER A 46 15.62 -1.62 9.28
CA SER A 46 15.86 -1.95 10.71
C SER A 46 15.19 -0.97 11.70
N PRO A 47 15.16 -1.24 13.04
CA PRO A 47 14.66 -0.30 14.05
C PRO A 47 15.22 1.13 13.98
N GLU A 48 16.34 1.32 13.26
CA GLU A 48 16.97 2.62 13.01
C GLU A 48 16.12 3.55 12.13
N GLU A 49 15.45 3.07 11.08
CA GLU A 49 14.58 3.92 10.23
C GLU A 49 13.31 4.37 10.94
N GLN A 50 12.73 3.50 11.76
CA GLN A 50 11.61 3.91 12.62
C GLN A 50 12.05 5.02 13.59
N GLY A 51 13.32 4.98 14.03
CA GLY A 51 13.96 6.06 14.75
C GLY A 51 14.06 7.35 13.94
N THR A 52 14.58 7.29 12.71
CA THR A 52 14.77 8.49 11.87
C THR A 52 13.45 9.14 11.45
N VAL A 53 12.42 8.36 11.08
CA VAL A 53 11.09 8.90 10.78
C VAL A 53 10.47 9.56 12.01
N ARG A 54 10.64 8.95 13.20
CA ARG A 54 10.17 9.55 14.46
C ARG A 54 10.88 10.87 14.76
N GLU A 55 12.19 10.93 14.59
CA GLU A 55 12.92 12.19 14.77
C GLU A 55 12.46 13.28 13.78
N ALA A 56 12.13 12.91 12.54
CA ALA A 56 11.55 13.85 11.56
C ALA A 56 10.21 14.40 12.04
N VAL A 57 9.35 13.54 12.57
CA VAL A 57 8.06 13.93 13.17
C VAL A 57 8.27 14.87 14.35
N ASP A 58 9.14 14.51 15.29
CA ASP A 58 9.42 15.30 16.50
C ASP A 58 9.95 16.70 16.12
N ARG A 59 10.88 16.80 15.16
CA ARG A 59 11.39 18.10 14.67
C ARG A 59 10.30 18.97 14.03
N VAL A 60 9.33 18.36 13.33
CA VAL A 60 8.19 19.09 12.75
C VAL A 60 7.25 19.57 13.85
N ILE A 61 6.94 18.72 14.84
CA ILE A 61 6.11 19.10 15.98
C ILE A 61 6.79 20.20 16.80
N ASP A 62 8.09 20.12 17.06
CA ASP A 62 8.83 21.16 17.80
C ASP A 62 8.77 22.52 17.10
N ARG A 63 8.78 22.53 15.76
CA ARG A 63 8.76 23.76 14.96
C ARG A 63 7.38 24.38 14.83
N TYR A 64 6.34 23.58 14.61
CA TYR A 64 5.00 24.08 14.25
C TYR A 64 3.96 23.89 15.38
N GLY A 65 4.30 23.09 16.39
CA GLY A 65 3.35 22.55 17.37
C GLY A 65 2.31 21.62 16.73
N GLY A 66 1.35 21.18 17.54
CA GLY A 66 0.20 20.39 17.07
C GLY A 66 0.51 18.90 16.97
N GLU A 67 -0.09 18.25 15.98
CA GLU A 67 0.00 16.80 15.77
C GLU A 67 0.60 16.49 14.40
N ALA A 68 1.39 15.44 14.31
CA ALA A 68 1.92 14.90 13.06
C ALA A 68 2.05 13.39 13.17
N GLU A 69 1.80 12.71 12.06
CA GLU A 69 2.00 11.27 11.92
C GLU A 69 2.46 10.93 10.50
N VAL A 70 3.42 10.01 10.44
CA VAL A 70 3.93 9.42 9.21
C VAL A 70 3.70 7.92 9.29
N ALA A 71 3.07 7.36 8.27
CA ALA A 71 3.03 5.92 8.04
C ALA A 71 3.89 5.56 6.82
N PHE A 72 4.54 4.40 6.88
CA PHE A 72 5.45 3.89 5.84
C PHE A 72 5.57 2.36 5.94
N PHE A 73 6.15 1.70 4.94
CA PHE A 73 6.56 0.28 5.06
C PHE A 73 8.02 0.20 5.52
N ASP A 74 8.33 -0.73 6.42
CA ASP A 74 9.70 -1.05 6.86
C ASP A 74 10.30 -2.25 6.09
N GLY A 75 9.74 -2.57 4.92
CA GLY A 75 10.11 -3.73 4.11
C GLY A 75 9.32 -5.00 4.45
N GLU A 76 8.68 -5.05 5.61
CA GLU A 76 7.81 -6.18 6.00
C GLU A 76 6.36 -5.75 6.20
N GLN A 77 6.12 -4.64 6.88
CA GLN A 77 4.78 -4.22 7.26
C GLN A 77 4.65 -2.70 7.41
N ALA A 78 3.40 -2.23 7.43
CA ALA A 78 3.14 -0.82 7.68
C ALA A 78 3.49 -0.44 9.13
N ARG A 79 4.25 0.63 9.29
CA ARG A 79 4.66 1.27 10.54
C ARG A 79 4.13 2.68 10.61
N THR A 80 4.08 3.22 11.82
CA THR A 80 3.72 4.61 12.09
C THR A 80 4.70 5.25 13.06
N ALA A 81 4.94 6.54 12.86
CA ALA A 81 5.67 7.41 13.78
C ALA A 81 4.85 8.69 14.00
N GLY A 82 4.74 9.12 15.26
CA GLY A 82 3.80 10.16 15.64
C GLY A 82 2.38 9.64 15.86
N LEU A 83 1.44 10.57 16.00
CA LEU A 83 0.03 10.28 16.16
C LEU A 83 -0.80 11.51 15.80
N VAL A 84 -1.78 11.32 14.92
CA VAL A 84 -2.87 12.27 14.70
C VAL A 84 -4.18 11.56 15.05
N GLN A 85 -4.97 12.15 15.94
CA GLN A 85 -6.24 11.52 16.36
C GLN A 85 -7.20 11.32 15.17
N ASP A 86 -8.09 10.32 15.25
CA ASP A 86 -9.04 9.92 14.21
C ASP A 86 -9.45 11.07 13.26
N ALA A 87 -9.09 10.92 11.98
CA ALA A 87 -9.20 11.96 10.98
C ALA A 87 -9.89 11.46 9.71
N PRO A 88 -10.76 12.28 9.10
CA PRO A 88 -11.41 11.91 7.85
C PRO A 88 -10.37 11.81 6.70
N ALA A 89 -10.71 11.03 5.68
CA ALA A 89 -9.91 10.85 4.47
C ALA A 89 -9.83 12.13 3.63
N TRP A 90 -10.85 12.99 3.70
CA TRP A 90 -11.00 14.12 2.78
C TRP A 90 -10.86 13.64 1.33
N SER A 91 -10.16 14.39 0.49
CA SER A 91 -9.99 14.05 -0.93
C SER A 91 -9.05 12.86 -1.19
N THR A 92 -8.43 12.24 -0.19
CA THR A 92 -7.59 11.04 -0.43
C THR A 92 -8.45 9.84 -0.84
N VAL A 93 -9.68 9.71 -0.32
CA VAL A 93 -10.64 8.65 -0.67
C VAL A 93 -11.03 8.66 -2.15
N LYS A 94 -10.76 9.74 -2.88
CA LYS A 94 -11.03 9.82 -4.33
C LYS A 94 -10.25 8.76 -5.11
N ILE A 95 -9.12 8.28 -4.59
CA ILE A 95 -8.31 7.25 -5.27
C ILE A 95 -9.05 5.92 -5.38
N PRO A 96 -9.50 5.26 -4.29
CA PRO A 96 -10.28 4.02 -4.43
C PRO A 96 -11.62 4.23 -5.17
N ILE A 97 -12.26 5.40 -5.04
CA ILE A 97 -13.46 5.74 -5.83
C ILE A 97 -13.15 5.78 -7.33
N ALA A 98 -12.04 6.39 -7.73
CA ALA A 98 -11.63 6.48 -9.12
C ALA A 98 -11.32 5.10 -9.72
N VAL A 99 -10.64 4.22 -8.98
CA VAL A 99 -10.41 2.84 -9.40
C VAL A 99 -11.73 2.09 -9.57
N ALA A 100 -12.63 2.18 -8.60
CA ALA A 100 -13.97 1.55 -8.68
C ALA A 100 -14.76 2.05 -9.91
N ALA A 101 -14.73 3.35 -10.16
CA ALA A 101 -15.45 3.97 -11.27
C ALA A 101 -14.89 3.54 -12.63
N LEU A 102 -13.56 3.51 -12.81
CA LEU A 102 -12.94 3.06 -14.06
C LEU A 102 -13.20 1.60 -14.35
N ARG A 103 -13.20 0.76 -13.31
CA ARG A 103 -13.53 -0.66 -13.46
C ARG A 103 -14.96 -0.87 -13.95
N ARG A 104 -15.88 0.04 -13.60
CA ARG A 104 -17.28 0.02 -14.07
C ARG A 104 -17.42 0.59 -15.47
N ASP A 105 -16.74 1.71 -15.74
CA ASP A 105 -16.82 2.46 -16.99
C ASP A 105 -15.48 3.16 -17.31
N PRO A 106 -14.65 2.58 -18.18
CA PRO A 106 -13.37 3.17 -18.59
C PRO A 106 -13.51 4.55 -19.27
N SER A 107 -14.68 4.93 -19.78
CA SER A 107 -14.89 6.23 -20.41
C SER A 107 -14.81 7.41 -19.41
N LEU A 108 -14.86 7.13 -18.11
CA LEU A 108 -14.77 8.12 -17.03
C LEU A 108 -13.34 8.64 -16.77
N VAL A 109 -12.34 8.22 -17.56
CA VAL A 109 -10.93 8.63 -17.37
C VAL A 109 -10.72 10.15 -17.31
N GLY A 110 -11.50 10.94 -18.06
CA GLY A 110 -11.43 12.41 -17.97
C GLY A 110 -11.90 12.96 -16.60
N ALA A 111 -12.93 12.36 -16.01
CA ALA A 111 -13.40 12.71 -14.68
C ALA A 111 -12.38 12.27 -13.61
N VAL A 112 -11.73 11.12 -13.77
CA VAL A 112 -10.61 10.68 -12.91
C VAL A 112 -9.46 11.68 -12.94
N GLN A 113 -8.98 12.07 -14.12
CA GLN A 113 -7.90 13.04 -14.25
C GLN A 113 -8.23 14.34 -13.52
N THR A 114 -9.46 14.84 -13.68
CA THR A 114 -9.91 16.08 -13.03
C THR A 114 -10.03 15.92 -11.51
N ALA A 115 -10.68 14.85 -11.04
CA ALA A 115 -10.87 14.58 -9.61
C ALA A 115 -9.56 14.32 -8.86
N VAL A 116 -8.56 13.72 -9.51
CA VAL A 116 -7.27 13.39 -8.91
C VAL A 116 -6.30 14.57 -8.98
N ARG A 117 -6.07 15.12 -10.19
CA ARG A 117 -5.00 16.12 -10.42
C ARG A 117 -5.24 17.46 -9.75
N VAL A 118 -6.46 17.99 -9.88
CA VAL A 118 -6.84 19.30 -9.29
C VAL A 118 -7.73 19.13 -8.04
N SER A 119 -7.99 17.90 -7.63
CA SER A 119 -8.85 17.59 -6.50
C SER A 119 -10.29 18.11 -6.65
N ASP A 120 -10.82 18.17 -7.88
CA ASP A 120 -12.16 18.69 -8.15
C ASP A 120 -13.25 17.85 -7.45
N ASN A 121 -14.21 18.53 -6.82
CA ASN A 121 -15.26 17.87 -6.03
C ASN A 121 -16.46 17.46 -6.89
N GLN A 122 -16.74 18.17 -7.99
CA GLN A 122 -17.82 17.82 -8.91
C GLN A 122 -17.46 16.57 -9.72
N ALA A 123 -16.22 16.49 -10.22
CA ALA A 123 -15.70 15.30 -10.88
C ALA A 123 -15.68 14.10 -9.93
N ALA A 124 -15.26 14.28 -8.68
CA ALA A 124 -15.33 13.22 -7.68
C ALA A 124 -16.78 12.77 -7.40
N GLN A 125 -17.73 13.72 -7.33
CA GLN A 125 -19.14 13.41 -7.18
C GLN A 125 -19.70 12.66 -8.39
N GLN A 126 -19.27 12.99 -9.61
CA GLN A 126 -19.63 12.26 -10.82
C GLN A 126 -19.14 10.80 -10.76
N LEU A 127 -17.89 10.59 -10.38
CA LEU A 127 -17.33 9.24 -10.20
C LEU A 127 -18.14 8.46 -9.14
N TRP A 128 -18.43 9.09 -8.00
CA TRP A 128 -19.23 8.48 -6.94
C TRP A 128 -20.64 8.07 -7.43
N LEU A 129 -21.35 8.97 -8.12
CA LEU A 129 -22.70 8.70 -8.64
C LEU A 129 -22.73 7.64 -9.74
N SER A 130 -21.65 7.47 -10.51
CA SER A 130 -21.57 6.40 -11.51
C SER A 130 -21.57 4.99 -10.90
N LEU A 131 -21.28 4.87 -9.60
CA LEU A 131 -21.26 3.60 -8.88
C LEU A 131 -22.64 3.20 -8.33
N GLY A 132 -23.66 4.05 -8.48
CA GLY A 132 -25.04 3.78 -8.07
C GLY A 132 -25.51 4.66 -6.90
N THR A 133 -26.36 4.09 -6.06
CA THR A 133 -26.76 4.70 -4.78
C THR A 133 -25.55 4.93 -3.86
N PRO A 134 -25.62 5.86 -2.89
CA PRO A 134 -24.50 6.09 -1.96
C PRO A 134 -24.00 4.81 -1.27
N GLU A 135 -24.90 3.89 -0.92
CA GLU A 135 -24.55 2.61 -0.30
C GLU A 135 -23.88 1.65 -1.28
N GLU A 136 -24.29 1.65 -2.56
CA GLU A 136 -23.61 0.87 -3.62
C GLU A 136 -22.22 1.43 -3.92
N ALA A 137 -22.11 2.76 -4.00
CA ALA A 137 -20.83 3.44 -4.20
C ALA A 137 -19.86 3.21 -3.03
N GLY A 138 -20.37 3.22 -1.80
CA GLY A 138 -19.62 2.84 -0.59
C GLY A 138 -19.08 1.42 -0.71
N ARG A 139 -19.95 0.44 -0.96
CA ARG A 139 -19.53 -0.97 -1.11
C ARG A 139 -18.55 -1.20 -2.26
N ALA A 140 -18.73 -0.51 -3.39
CA ALA A 140 -17.80 -0.61 -4.52
C ALA A 140 -16.41 -0.07 -4.14
N THR A 141 -16.37 1.04 -3.39
CA THR A 141 -15.11 1.62 -2.89
C THR A 141 -14.46 0.71 -1.82
N GLU A 142 -15.25 0.14 -0.91
CA GLU A 142 -14.79 -0.84 0.09
C GLU A 142 -14.21 -2.09 -0.56
N ALA A 143 -14.78 -2.57 -1.67
CA ALA A 143 -14.24 -3.71 -2.40
C ALA A 143 -12.83 -3.43 -2.95
N ILE A 144 -12.58 -2.22 -3.47
CA ILE A 144 -11.24 -1.80 -3.91
C ILE A 144 -10.26 -1.76 -2.73
N LEU A 145 -10.68 -1.24 -1.58
CA LEU A 145 -9.85 -1.23 -0.36
C LEU A 145 -9.56 -2.66 0.12
N ALA A 146 -10.54 -3.54 0.09
CA ALA A 146 -10.41 -4.93 0.52
C ALA A 146 -9.47 -5.74 -0.39
N GLU A 147 -9.45 -5.50 -1.71
CA GLU A 147 -8.48 -6.09 -2.64
C GLU A 147 -7.03 -5.72 -2.27
N ALA A 148 -6.83 -4.56 -1.66
CA ALA A 148 -5.54 -4.12 -1.13
C ALA A 148 -5.26 -4.59 0.30
N GLY A 149 -6.15 -5.36 0.92
CA GLY A 149 -6.02 -5.83 2.31
C GLY A 149 -6.49 -4.81 3.37
N VAL A 150 -7.24 -3.78 2.97
CA VAL A 150 -7.73 -2.73 3.87
C VAL A 150 -9.21 -2.93 4.18
N ALA A 151 -9.56 -3.00 5.48
CA ALA A 151 -10.93 -3.19 5.96
C ALA A 151 -11.54 -1.88 6.49
N THR A 152 -11.45 -0.80 5.71
CA THR A 152 -12.04 0.50 6.06
C THR A 152 -13.48 0.60 5.53
N ALA A 153 -14.43 0.89 6.41
CA ALA A 153 -15.81 1.18 6.03
C ALA A 153 -15.94 2.58 5.41
N VAL A 154 -16.53 2.68 4.22
CA VAL A 154 -16.66 3.94 3.48
C VAL A 154 -17.95 4.64 3.90
N GLN A 155 -17.84 5.92 4.22
CA GLN A 155 -18.98 6.71 4.67
C GLN A 155 -19.91 7.02 3.49
N ALA A 156 -21.07 6.35 3.45
CA ALA A 156 -22.09 6.59 2.43
C ALA A 156 -23.05 7.75 2.79
N ALA A 157 -23.24 8.02 4.08
CA ALA A 157 -24.14 9.05 4.59
C ALA A 157 -23.40 10.36 4.93
N VAL A 158 -24.03 11.50 4.67
CA VAL A 158 -23.46 12.80 5.06
C VAL A 158 -23.63 12.98 6.58
N THR A 159 -22.53 12.99 7.33
CA THR A 159 -22.55 13.15 8.79
C THR A 159 -22.31 14.60 9.24
N ARG A 160 -21.53 15.35 8.46
CA ARG A 160 -21.38 16.81 8.53
C ARG A 160 -21.91 17.42 7.24
N PRO A 161 -22.94 18.28 7.31
CA PRO A 161 -23.39 19.10 6.19
C PRO A 161 -22.20 19.85 5.55
N GLU A 162 -22.33 20.22 4.29
CA GLU A 162 -21.31 20.93 3.47
C GLU A 162 -20.16 20.06 2.94
N PHE A 163 -19.94 18.86 3.49
CA PHE A 163 -18.92 17.92 3.02
C PHE A 163 -19.54 16.68 2.37
N SER A 164 -18.86 16.11 1.37
CA SER A 164 -19.31 14.85 0.76
C SER A 164 -19.31 13.72 1.79
N SER A 165 -20.21 12.75 1.64
CA SER A 165 -20.23 11.58 2.53
C SER A 165 -18.93 10.82 2.48
N PHE A 166 -18.46 10.48 1.27
CA PHE A 166 -17.23 9.71 1.09
C PHE A 166 -16.00 10.38 1.70
N GLY A 167 -15.90 11.72 1.66
CA GLY A 167 -14.78 12.47 2.22
C GLY A 167 -14.68 12.36 3.74
N GLN A 168 -15.78 11.97 4.40
CA GLN A 168 -15.89 11.82 5.85
C GLN A 168 -15.58 10.38 6.32
N THR A 169 -15.15 9.51 5.40
CA THR A 169 -14.61 8.19 5.70
C THR A 169 -13.44 8.31 6.68
N ARG A 170 -13.48 7.57 7.79
CA ARG A 170 -12.34 7.47 8.71
C ARG A 170 -11.32 6.51 8.11
N TRP A 171 -10.14 7.01 7.78
CA TRP A 171 -9.12 6.22 7.10
C TRP A 171 -7.76 6.49 7.72
N THR A 172 -7.17 5.47 8.34
CA THR A 172 -5.92 5.61 9.08
C THR A 172 -4.73 5.81 8.13
N PRO A 173 -3.64 6.48 8.56
CA PRO A 173 -2.41 6.55 7.77
C PRO A 173 -1.83 5.17 7.46
N GLN A 174 -1.89 4.24 8.42
CA GLN A 174 -1.45 2.86 8.23
C GLN A 174 -2.23 2.15 7.11
N ASP A 175 -3.56 2.25 7.10
CA ASP A 175 -4.39 1.68 6.03
C ASP A 175 -4.13 2.36 4.68
N GLN A 176 -3.83 3.66 4.66
CA GLN A 176 -3.46 4.36 3.42
C GLN A 176 -2.16 3.83 2.82
N VAL A 177 -1.21 3.46 3.67
CA VAL A 177 0.07 2.87 3.27
C VAL A 177 -0.12 1.44 2.75
N VAL A 178 -0.93 0.62 3.44
CA VAL A 178 -1.30 -0.73 2.97
C VAL A 178 -2.00 -0.66 1.61
N PHE A 179 -2.94 0.28 1.45
CA PHE A 179 -3.59 0.51 0.16
C PHE A 179 -2.62 0.97 -0.93
N ALA A 180 -1.76 1.95 -0.64
CA ALA A 180 -0.76 2.46 -1.59
C ALA A 180 0.22 1.37 -2.05
N ALA A 181 0.67 0.49 -1.14
CA ALA A 181 1.54 -0.64 -1.46
C ALA A 181 0.94 -1.55 -2.55
N ARG A 182 -0.37 -1.74 -2.56
CA ARG A 182 -1.06 -2.62 -3.52
C ARG A 182 -1.57 -1.91 -4.76
N LEU A 183 -1.75 -0.60 -4.70
CA LEU A 183 -2.36 0.19 -5.77
C LEU A 183 -1.76 -0.06 -7.17
N PRO A 184 -0.42 -0.16 -7.37
CA PRO A 184 0.17 -0.46 -8.68
C PRO A 184 -0.22 -1.81 -9.29
N CYS A 185 -0.66 -2.75 -8.46
CA CYS A 185 -1.06 -4.09 -8.87
C CYS A 185 -2.59 -4.26 -8.98
N LEU A 186 -3.39 -3.26 -8.58
CA LEU A 186 -4.84 -3.35 -8.71
C LEU A 186 -5.25 -3.25 -10.19
N ALA A 187 -6.21 -4.09 -10.57
CA ALA A 187 -6.80 -4.02 -11.90
C ALA A 187 -7.41 -2.62 -12.15
N ASP A 188 -7.14 -2.07 -13.33
CA ASP A 188 -7.63 -0.77 -13.82
C ASP A 188 -7.13 0.46 -13.04
N ALA A 189 -6.09 0.31 -12.21
CA ALA A 189 -5.53 1.42 -11.42
C ALA A 189 -4.53 2.30 -12.17
N GLU A 190 -4.01 1.86 -13.32
CA GLU A 190 -2.97 2.59 -14.08
C GLU A 190 -3.38 4.04 -14.41
N PRO A 191 -4.58 4.34 -14.93
CA PRO A 191 -4.95 5.72 -15.22
C PRO A 191 -5.07 6.59 -13.96
N VAL A 192 -5.40 5.99 -12.82
CA VAL A 192 -5.46 6.68 -11.52
C VAL A 192 -4.05 7.01 -11.04
N LEU A 193 -3.12 6.05 -11.13
CA LEU A 193 -1.70 6.24 -10.80
C LEU A 193 -1.06 7.30 -11.70
N ALA A 194 -1.33 7.27 -13.01
CA ALA A 194 -0.84 8.28 -13.94
C ALA A 194 -1.34 9.68 -13.53
N ALA A 195 -2.60 9.81 -13.10
CA ALA A 195 -3.14 11.07 -12.61
C ALA A 195 -2.52 11.51 -11.27
N MET A 196 -2.20 10.57 -10.37
CA MET A 196 -1.50 10.84 -9.11
C MET A 196 -0.08 11.37 -9.31
N GLY A 197 0.57 11.09 -10.44
CA GLY A 197 1.87 11.65 -10.81
C GLY A 197 1.80 13.02 -11.49
N GLN A 198 0.60 13.60 -11.63
CA GLN A 198 0.37 14.84 -12.39
C GLN A 198 -0.47 15.86 -11.59
N ILE A 199 -0.28 15.90 -10.27
CA ILE A 199 -0.95 16.84 -9.37
C ILE A 199 -0.69 18.29 -9.83
N ALA A 200 -1.74 19.12 -9.78
CA ALA A 200 -1.70 20.48 -10.27
C ALA A 200 -0.90 21.42 -9.37
N ALA A 201 -0.32 22.45 -9.99
CA ALA A 201 0.38 23.52 -9.29
C ALA A 201 -0.52 24.16 -8.21
N GLY A 202 0.07 24.43 -7.05
CA GLY A 202 -0.63 24.88 -5.84
C GLY A 202 -1.07 23.74 -4.91
N GLN A 203 -1.04 22.49 -5.36
CA GLN A 203 -1.24 21.28 -4.54
C GLN A 203 0.03 20.41 -4.46
N ASP A 204 1.13 20.90 -5.03
CA ASP A 204 2.47 20.31 -5.13
C ASP A 204 3.37 20.53 -3.91
N TYR A 205 2.76 20.71 -2.73
CA TYR A 205 3.45 20.73 -1.44
C TYR A 205 3.59 19.32 -0.84
N GLY A 206 4.31 19.17 0.27
CA GLY A 206 4.46 17.87 0.93
C GLY A 206 5.17 16.87 0.03
N LEU A 207 4.57 15.70 -0.20
CA LEU A 207 5.11 14.69 -1.13
C LEU A 207 5.34 15.23 -2.55
N GLY A 208 4.65 16.31 -2.94
CA GLY A 208 4.82 16.94 -4.25
C GLY A 208 6.20 17.53 -4.53
N ILE A 209 7.03 17.74 -3.50
CA ILE A 209 8.41 18.20 -3.67
C ILE A 209 9.35 17.07 -4.08
N ILE A 210 8.93 15.81 -3.94
CA ILE A 210 9.75 14.63 -4.25
C ILE A 210 9.58 14.32 -5.74
N PRO A 211 10.66 14.43 -6.56
CA PRO A 211 10.58 14.15 -7.97
C PRO A 211 10.10 12.73 -8.24
N GLY A 212 9.09 12.57 -9.09
CA GLY A 212 8.53 11.26 -9.44
C GLY A 212 7.53 10.68 -8.44
N ALA A 213 7.13 11.42 -7.40
CA ALA A 213 6.08 10.96 -6.49
C ALA A 213 4.70 10.87 -7.16
N HIS A 214 3.95 9.83 -6.81
CA HIS A 214 2.55 9.63 -7.18
C HIS A 214 1.70 9.69 -5.92
N TYR A 215 0.93 10.76 -5.71
CA TYR A 215 0.24 10.97 -4.43
C TYR A 215 -1.12 11.65 -4.59
N LYS A 216 -1.90 11.65 -3.52
CA LYS A 216 -3.12 12.42 -3.40
C LYS A 216 -3.19 13.13 -2.05
N GLY A 217 -3.45 14.44 -2.10
CA GLY A 217 -3.75 15.24 -0.92
C GLY A 217 -5.23 15.28 -0.55
N GLY A 218 -5.50 15.54 0.73
CA GLY A 218 -6.81 15.84 1.27
C GLY A 218 -6.69 16.79 2.46
N TRP A 219 -7.65 17.69 2.62
CA TRP A 219 -7.64 18.67 3.69
C TRP A 219 -9.06 19.13 4.00
N GLY A 220 -9.25 19.64 5.21
CA GLY A 220 -10.49 20.28 5.61
C GLY A 220 -10.52 20.58 7.11
N PRO A 221 -11.47 21.42 7.56
CA PRO A 221 -11.58 21.79 8.96
C PRO A 221 -12.26 20.70 9.79
N ASP A 222 -11.73 20.41 10.96
CA ASP A 222 -12.44 19.74 12.05
C ASP A 222 -13.59 20.63 12.56
N PRO A 223 -14.52 20.10 13.40
CA PRO A 223 -15.67 20.87 13.88
C PRO A 223 -15.32 22.16 14.64
N ASP A 224 -14.11 22.24 15.19
CA ASP A 224 -13.59 23.43 15.85
C ASP A 224 -12.93 24.44 14.88
N GLY A 225 -12.99 24.16 13.58
CA GLY A 225 -12.44 25.00 12.52
C GLY A 225 -10.97 24.75 12.19
N ARG A 226 -10.25 23.94 12.97
CA ARG A 226 -8.83 23.68 12.75
C ARG A 226 -8.63 22.68 11.61
N TYR A 227 -7.66 22.95 10.74
CA TYR A 227 -7.42 22.10 9.58
C TYR A 227 -6.70 20.81 9.93
N VAL A 228 -7.16 19.74 9.32
CA VAL A 228 -6.37 18.53 9.07
C VAL A 228 -5.84 18.62 7.65
N VAL A 229 -4.57 18.30 7.45
CA VAL A 229 -3.97 18.20 6.12
C VAL A 229 -3.28 16.85 6.02
N ARG A 230 -3.54 16.11 4.93
CA ARG A 230 -2.98 14.78 4.73
C ARG A 230 -2.63 14.52 3.28
N GLN A 231 -1.70 13.62 3.07
CA GLN A 231 -1.30 13.09 1.77
C GLN A 231 -0.97 11.62 1.91
N PHE A 232 -1.20 10.84 0.86
CA PHE A 232 -0.64 9.49 0.77
C PHE A 232 -0.30 9.17 -0.68
N GLY A 233 0.60 8.20 -0.88
CA GLY A 233 1.02 7.82 -2.20
C GLY A 233 2.26 6.95 -2.20
N LEU A 234 2.97 7.02 -3.33
CA LEU A 234 4.20 6.29 -3.63
C LEU A 234 5.30 7.32 -3.89
N VAL A 235 6.44 7.18 -3.22
CA VAL A 235 7.66 7.97 -3.47
C VAL A 235 8.72 7.06 -4.09
N PRO A 236 9.53 7.52 -5.05
CA PRO A 236 10.65 6.72 -5.55
C PRO A 236 11.67 6.45 -4.44
N THR A 237 12.26 5.24 -4.41
CA THR A 237 13.39 4.93 -3.53
C THR A 237 14.68 5.52 -4.08
N ASP A 238 15.69 5.66 -3.23
CA ASP A 238 17.03 6.02 -3.70
C ASP A 238 17.53 5.01 -4.75
N GLY A 239 18.25 5.53 -5.75
CA GLY A 239 18.70 4.75 -6.90
C GLY A 239 17.61 4.39 -7.93
N GLY A 240 16.34 4.73 -7.68
CA GLY A 240 15.24 4.65 -8.65
C GLY A 240 14.80 3.23 -9.02
N GLN A 241 15.10 2.24 -8.17
CA GLN A 241 14.82 0.82 -8.45
C GLN A 241 13.42 0.38 -7.96
N GLY A 242 12.68 1.23 -7.25
CA GLY A 242 11.35 0.92 -6.76
C GLY A 242 10.59 2.14 -6.25
N VAL A 243 9.50 1.88 -5.55
CA VAL A 243 8.68 2.88 -4.89
C VAL A 243 8.33 2.45 -3.47
N SER A 244 8.25 3.42 -2.56
CA SER A 244 7.83 3.23 -1.17
C SER A 244 6.48 3.90 -0.93
N PRO A 245 5.51 3.18 -0.36
CA PRO A 245 4.24 3.76 0.08
C PRO A 245 4.43 4.62 1.34
N VAL A 246 3.88 5.83 1.33
CA VAL A 246 3.95 6.76 2.46
C VAL A 246 2.60 7.44 2.64
N ALA A 247 2.20 7.64 3.90
CA ALA A 247 1.10 8.53 4.26
C ALA A 247 1.56 9.53 5.32
N LEU A 248 1.22 10.80 5.11
CA LEU A 248 1.53 11.91 6.00
C LEU A 248 0.22 12.56 6.44
N ILE A 249 0.09 12.88 7.71
CA ILE A 249 -1.05 13.65 8.23
C ILE A 249 -0.59 14.59 9.34
N VAL A 250 -1.16 15.79 9.36
CA VAL A 250 -0.83 16.83 10.34
C VAL A 250 -2.07 17.62 10.77
N ARG A 251 -2.01 18.11 12.02
CA ARG A 251 -2.86 19.18 12.55
C ARG A 251 -1.95 20.28 13.12
N PRO A 252 -1.74 21.41 12.43
CA PRO A 252 -0.89 22.48 12.95
C PRO A 252 -1.50 23.11 14.21
N ALA A 253 -0.66 23.53 15.17
CA ALA A 253 -1.14 24.23 16.37
C ALA A 253 -1.93 25.50 16.05
N SER A 254 -1.59 26.19 14.95
CA SER A 254 -2.32 27.37 14.47
C SER A 254 -3.72 27.05 13.94
N GLY A 255 -3.99 25.79 13.60
CA GLY A 255 -5.22 25.35 12.94
C GLY A 255 -5.32 25.75 11.46
N GLN A 256 -4.32 26.41 10.88
CA GLN A 256 -4.40 26.96 9.53
C GLN A 256 -3.94 25.98 8.44
N TYR A 257 -4.64 25.98 7.30
CA TYR A 257 -4.27 25.13 6.16
C TYR A 257 -2.83 25.34 5.69
N ALA A 258 -2.39 26.60 5.57
CA ALA A 258 -1.05 26.95 5.10
C ALA A 258 0.07 26.35 5.96
N ASP A 259 -0.09 26.35 7.29
CA ASP A 259 0.89 25.73 8.19
C ASP A 259 0.86 24.21 8.06
N GLY A 260 -0.31 23.61 7.82
CA GLY A 260 -0.39 22.18 7.51
C GLY A 260 0.33 21.81 6.20
N GLN A 261 0.26 22.66 5.16
CA GLN A 261 1.06 22.47 3.94
C GLN A 261 2.56 22.54 4.23
N ALA A 262 2.98 23.50 5.06
CA ALA A 262 4.38 23.66 5.47
C ALA A 262 4.88 22.49 6.33
N MET A 263 4.06 21.97 7.25
CA MET A 263 4.38 20.78 8.05
C MET A 263 4.52 19.54 7.18
N LEU A 264 3.59 19.28 6.24
CA LEU A 264 3.71 18.14 5.32
C LEU A 264 4.96 18.25 4.45
N THR A 265 5.30 19.45 4.00
CA THR A 265 6.53 19.72 3.24
C THR A 265 7.77 19.43 4.09
N ALA A 266 7.78 19.88 5.34
CA ALA A 266 8.89 19.61 6.25
C ALA A 266 9.03 18.13 6.59
N LEU A 267 7.94 17.38 6.71
CA LEU A 267 7.98 15.91 6.87
C LEU A 267 8.58 15.26 5.62
N ALA A 268 8.08 15.60 4.43
CA ALA A 268 8.56 15.04 3.17
C ALA A 268 10.06 15.29 2.93
N GLN A 269 10.58 16.46 3.31
CA GLN A 269 12.01 16.80 3.21
C GLN A 269 12.91 15.96 4.13
N GLN A 270 12.34 15.39 5.19
CA GLN A 270 13.06 14.70 6.24
C GLN A 270 12.77 13.19 6.25
N LEU A 271 12.00 12.70 5.29
CA LEU A 271 11.85 11.26 5.11
C LEU A 271 13.23 10.66 4.83
N PRO A 272 13.61 9.57 5.52
CA PRO A 272 14.78 8.80 5.12
C PRO A 272 14.52 8.13 3.77
N ASP A 273 15.55 7.51 3.20
CA ASP A 273 15.30 6.48 2.21
C ASP A 273 14.42 5.40 2.85
N LEU A 274 13.41 4.97 2.12
CA LEU A 274 12.44 3.99 2.59
C LEU A 274 12.55 2.75 1.69
N PRO A 275 12.26 1.56 2.22
CA PRO A 275 12.42 0.34 1.45
C PRO A 275 11.38 0.27 0.34
N ALA A 276 11.78 -0.24 -0.81
CA ALA A 276 10.87 -0.48 -1.92
C ALA A 276 9.88 -1.59 -1.56
N VAL A 277 8.64 -1.47 -2.05
CA VAL A 277 7.62 -2.51 -1.92
C VAL A 277 7.28 -3.10 -3.29
N ASP A 278 7.32 -4.42 -3.41
CA ASP A 278 6.71 -5.13 -4.54
C ASP A 278 5.21 -5.32 -4.25
N CYS A 279 4.36 -4.69 -5.07
CA CYS A 279 2.92 -4.78 -4.92
C CYS A 279 2.35 -6.20 -5.14
N ARG A 280 3.17 -7.14 -5.66
CA ARG A 280 2.81 -8.56 -5.88
C ARG A 280 3.16 -9.47 -4.71
N ALA A 281 4.00 -9.02 -3.77
CA ALA A 281 4.54 -9.84 -2.68
C ALA A 281 3.51 -10.19 -1.60
#